data_AF-A0A962YD25-F1
#
_entry.id   AF-A0A962YD25-F1
#
_cell.length_a   1.000
_cell.length_b   1.000
_cell.length_c   1.000
_cell.angle_alpha   90.00
_cell.angle_beta   90.00
_cell.angle_gamma   90.00
#
_symmetry.space_group_name_H-M   'P 1'
#
loop_
_entity.id
_entity.type
_entity.pdbx_description
1 polymer ?
#
loop_
_entity_poly.entity_id
_entity_poly.type
_entity_poly.pdbx_seq_one_letter_code
_entity_poly.pdbx_strand_id
1 'polypeptide(L)'
;MLTGLLLGGGFLYWLGLLRAQWLLVLTGAITLLVAMNLLAKAGGIDQLALPGIVLAGLWAFALKQYPIRAWQIIGWTVLVIFLLALGFRVVPYFEPVTLLPPLATEPYAFQSEKLLLMLLVPPMVLMPWSQQSEARFEDRPLLVSGLIILVLTGLIMGLVMAFSDTTPGFPRQAPIHLFYMLAYNLLFTCVLEEAFFRGIVQPALITAFAKRVGSGKAAVLGIGTASILFGLAHIAGGPAFIILATIAGVG
;
A
#
# COMPACT_ATOMS: atom_id res chain seq x y z
N MET A 1 -8.68 -12.74 -18.04
CA MET A 1 -9.77 -11.81 -17.64
C MET A 1 -9.48 -11.17 -16.28
N LEU A 2 -9.40 -11.95 -15.19
CA LEU A 2 -9.18 -11.43 -13.83
C LEU A 2 -7.96 -10.49 -13.71
N THR A 3 -6.82 -10.87 -14.29
CA THR A 3 -5.60 -10.05 -14.34
C THR A 3 -5.82 -8.65 -14.92
N GLY A 4 -6.58 -8.56 -16.02
CA GLY A 4 -6.89 -7.30 -16.67
C GLY A 4 -7.81 -6.41 -15.83
N LEU A 5 -8.77 -7.01 -15.12
CA LEU A 5 -9.66 -6.29 -14.20
C LEU A 5 -8.89 -5.75 -12.99
N LEU A 6 -7.97 -6.53 -12.43
CA LEU A 6 -7.16 -6.10 -11.28
C LEU A 6 -6.23 -4.95 -11.67
N LEU A 7 -5.41 -5.13 -12.71
CA LEU A 7 -4.45 -4.10 -13.13
C LEU A 7 -5.15 -2.85 -13.70
N GLY A 8 -6.11 -3.06 -14.61
CA GLY A 8 -6.85 -1.95 -15.23
C GLY A 8 -7.74 -1.22 -14.23
N GLY A 9 -8.48 -1.95 -13.40
CA GLY A 9 -9.33 -1.38 -12.36
C GLY A 9 -8.53 -0.61 -11.31
N GLY A 10 -7.43 -1.19 -10.82
CA GLY A 10 -6.56 -0.53 -9.84
C GLY A 10 -5.88 0.72 -10.42
N PHE A 11 -5.42 0.65 -11.68
CA PHE A 11 -4.84 1.82 -12.36
C PHE A 11 -5.86 2.95 -12.52
N LEU A 12 -7.06 2.66 -13.03
CA LEU A 12 -8.14 3.65 -13.18
C LEU A 12 -8.55 4.24 -11.83
N TYR A 13 -8.63 3.40 -10.79
CA TYR A 13 -8.97 3.83 -9.45
C TYR A 13 -7.96 4.87 -8.93
N TRP A 14 -6.66 4.54 -8.96
CA TRP A 14 -5.60 5.47 -8.55
C TRP A 14 -5.54 6.72 -9.41
N LEU A 15 -5.60 6.58 -10.73
CA LEU A 15 -5.58 7.72 -11.65
C LEU A 15 -6.75 8.67 -11.39
N GLY A 16 -7.94 8.12 -11.16
CA GLY A 16 -9.12 8.89 -10.80
C GLY A 16 -8.95 9.65 -9.50
N LEU A 17 -8.38 9.03 -8.48
CA LEU A 17 -8.12 9.68 -7.19
C LEU A 17 -7.07 10.81 -7.34
N LEU A 18 -5.95 10.54 -8.02
CA LEU A 18 -4.88 11.51 -8.23
C LEU A 18 -5.33 12.71 -9.07
N ARG A 19 -6.23 12.50 -10.04
CA ARG A 19 -6.77 13.57 -10.91
C ARG A 19 -8.07 14.18 -10.39
N ALA A 20 -8.58 13.73 -9.24
CA ALA A 20 -9.91 14.07 -8.73
C ALA A 20 -11.03 13.85 -9.77
N GLN A 21 -10.90 12.83 -10.62
CA GLN A 21 -11.87 12.48 -11.67
C GLN A 21 -12.78 11.34 -11.21
N TRP A 22 -13.94 11.70 -10.69
CA TRP A 22 -14.90 10.75 -10.09
C TRP A 22 -15.32 9.62 -11.04
N LEU A 23 -15.45 9.89 -12.35
CA LEU A 23 -15.78 8.88 -13.35
C LEU A 23 -14.73 7.76 -13.40
N LEU A 24 -13.44 8.11 -13.36
CA LEU A 24 -12.36 7.13 -13.33
C LEU A 24 -12.34 6.35 -12.02
N VAL A 25 -12.61 7.02 -10.89
CA VAL A 25 -12.72 6.37 -9.57
C VAL A 25 -13.85 5.34 -9.57
N LEU A 26 -15.05 5.72 -10.03
CA LEU A 26 -16.18 4.80 -10.09
C LEU A 26 -15.93 3.65 -11.06
N THR A 27 -15.38 3.93 -12.24
CA THR A 27 -15.05 2.89 -13.23
C THR A 27 -14.04 1.91 -12.65
N GLY A 28 -12.97 2.42 -12.04
CA GLY A 28 -11.97 1.60 -11.35
C GLY A 28 -12.57 0.77 -10.22
N ALA A 29 -13.37 1.39 -9.35
CA ALA A 29 -14.02 0.71 -8.22
C ALA A 29 -14.98 -0.40 -8.68
N ILE A 30 -15.83 -0.13 -9.68
CA ILE A 30 -16.73 -1.15 -10.25
C ILE A 30 -15.92 -2.30 -10.84
N THR A 31 -14.84 -1.99 -11.57
CA THR A 31 -13.95 -3.01 -12.15
C THR A 31 -13.31 -3.87 -11.06
N LEU A 32 -12.86 -3.26 -9.96
CA LEU A 32 -12.30 -3.97 -8.81
C LEU A 32 -13.36 -4.80 -8.06
N LEU A 33 -14.61 -4.33 -7.95
CA LEU A 33 -15.71 -5.11 -7.37
C LEU A 33 -16.05 -6.35 -8.22
N VAL A 34 -16.01 -6.22 -9.55
CA VAL A 34 -16.14 -7.37 -10.45
C VAL A 34 -14.95 -8.33 -10.26
N ALA A 35 -13.73 -7.82 -10.15
CA ALA A 35 -12.56 -8.64 -9.83
C ALA A 35 -12.70 -9.36 -8.48
N MET A 36 -13.27 -8.71 -7.47
CA MET A 36 -13.54 -9.29 -6.15
C MET A 36 -14.51 -10.46 -6.24
N ASN A 37 -15.59 -10.32 -7.01
CA ASN A 37 -16.54 -11.41 -7.25
C ASN A 37 -15.87 -12.62 -7.92
N LEU A 38 -14.99 -12.36 -8.89
CA LEU A 38 -14.25 -13.43 -9.58
C LEU A 38 -13.21 -14.10 -8.67
N LEU A 39 -12.53 -13.34 -7.80
CA LEU A 39 -11.64 -13.91 -6.78
C LEU A 39 -12.40 -14.79 -5.80
N ALA A 40 -13.57 -14.34 -5.32
CA ALA A 40 -14.41 -15.16 -4.45
C ALA A 40 -14.83 -16.47 -5.12
N LYS A 41 -15.23 -16.42 -6.40
CA LYS A 41 -15.55 -17.62 -7.19
C LYS A 41 -14.35 -18.53 -7.43
N ALA A 42 -13.15 -17.96 -7.50
CA ALA A 42 -11.90 -18.70 -7.63
C ALA A 42 -11.37 -19.25 -6.28
N GLY A 43 -12.11 -19.07 -5.18
CA GLY A 43 -11.71 -19.52 -3.85
C GLY A 43 -10.72 -18.59 -3.14
N GLY A 44 -10.38 -17.44 -3.71
CA GLY A 44 -9.43 -16.48 -3.12
C GLY A 44 -10.00 -15.66 -1.97
N ILE A 45 -11.33 -15.51 -1.91
CA ILE A 45 -12.02 -14.79 -0.83
C ILE A 45 -13.19 -15.66 -0.37
N ASP A 46 -13.13 -16.13 0.87
CA ASP A 46 -14.25 -16.88 1.46
C ASP A 46 -15.48 -15.97 1.62
N GLN A 47 -16.68 -16.52 1.49
CA GLN A 47 -17.92 -15.80 1.75
C GLN A 47 -18.00 -15.30 3.20
N LEU A 48 -17.36 -16.00 4.13
CA LEU A 48 -17.24 -15.59 5.54
C LEU A 48 -16.43 -14.30 5.73
N ALA A 49 -15.60 -13.90 4.76
CA ALA A 49 -14.86 -12.63 4.82
C ALA A 49 -15.76 -11.42 4.51
N LEU A 50 -16.85 -11.59 3.76
CA LEU A 50 -17.69 -10.49 3.26
C LEU A 50 -18.27 -9.60 4.36
N PRO A 51 -18.83 -10.13 5.46
CA PRO A 51 -19.30 -9.29 6.56
C PRO A 51 -18.18 -8.43 7.15
N GLY A 52 -16.98 -9.00 7.34
CA GLY A 52 -15.83 -8.26 7.85
C GLY A 52 -15.41 -7.12 6.93
N ILE A 53 -15.42 -7.35 5.62
CA ILE A 53 -15.13 -6.33 4.60
C ILE A 53 -16.14 -5.19 4.66
N VAL A 54 -17.44 -5.51 4.69
CA VAL A 54 -18.52 -4.52 4.77
C VAL A 54 -18.41 -3.72 6.06
N LEU A 55 -18.19 -4.38 7.19
CA LEU A 55 -18.00 -3.73 8.48
C LEU A 55 -16.78 -2.81 8.49
N ALA A 56 -15.64 -3.20 7.90
CA ALA A 56 -14.47 -2.35 7.78
C ALA A 56 -14.76 -1.08 6.94
N GLY A 57 -15.49 -1.22 5.83
CA GLY A 57 -15.92 -0.09 5.00
C GLY A 57 -16.89 0.85 5.74
N LEU A 58 -17.88 0.28 6.43
CA LEU A 58 -18.81 1.05 7.27
C LEU A 58 -18.11 1.75 8.42
N TRP A 59 -17.11 1.10 9.03
CA TRP A 59 -16.30 1.69 10.10
C TRP A 59 -15.49 2.89 9.60
N ALA A 60 -14.81 2.74 8.46
CA ALA A 60 -14.10 3.84 7.81
C ALA A 60 -15.04 5.00 7.47
N PHE A 61 -16.25 4.70 6.98
CA PHE A 61 -17.27 5.71 6.71
C PHE A 61 -17.78 6.39 8.00
N ALA A 62 -18.02 5.64 9.07
CA ALA A 62 -18.46 6.17 10.36
C ALA A 62 -17.40 7.10 10.97
N LEU A 63 -16.11 6.76 10.84
CA LEU A 63 -15.02 7.66 11.24
C LEU A 63 -15.08 8.98 10.46
N LYS A 64 -15.42 8.96 9.18
CA LYS A 64 -15.61 10.21 8.43
C LYS A 64 -16.79 11.04 8.93
N GLN A 65 -17.91 10.41 9.29
CA GLN A 65 -19.15 11.13 9.65
C GLN A 65 -19.15 11.69 11.07
N TYR A 66 -18.44 11.06 12.00
CA TYR A 66 -18.47 11.42 13.43
C TYR A 66 -17.09 11.90 13.91
N PRO A 67 -16.76 13.20 13.81
CA PRO A 67 -15.45 13.76 14.13
C PRO A 67 -15.19 13.94 15.65
N ILE A 68 -15.63 12.99 16.48
CA ILE A 68 -15.38 13.02 17.93
C ILE A 68 -13.92 12.62 18.17
N ARG A 69 -13.11 13.46 18.84
CA ARG A 69 -11.66 13.24 19.00
C ARG A 69 -11.29 11.86 19.53
N ALA A 70 -11.97 11.37 20.58
CA ALA A 70 -11.70 10.05 21.14
C ALA A 70 -12.04 8.93 20.15
N TRP A 71 -13.17 9.05 19.44
CA TRP A 71 -13.60 8.13 18.39
C TRP A 71 -12.61 8.09 17.22
N GLN A 72 -12.11 9.25 16.79
CA GLN A 72 -11.10 9.34 15.75
C GLN A 72 -9.84 8.57 16.17
N ILE A 73 -9.28 8.87 17.34
CA ILE A 73 -8.04 8.20 17.79
C ILE A 73 -8.22 6.69 17.84
N ILE A 74 -9.24 6.22 18.56
CA ILE A 74 -9.47 4.77 18.75
C ILE A 74 -9.81 4.11 17.42
N GLY A 75 -10.78 4.65 16.68
CA GLY A 75 -11.27 4.03 15.46
C GLY A 75 -10.23 3.98 14.36
N TRP A 76 -9.41 5.01 14.22
CA TRP A 76 -8.28 4.97 13.31
C TRP A 76 -7.19 3.99 13.74
N THR A 77 -6.86 3.91 15.03
CA THR A 77 -5.89 2.92 15.52
C THR A 77 -6.38 1.50 15.20
N VAL A 78 -7.64 1.20 15.46
CA VAL A 78 -8.25 -0.10 15.11
C VAL A 78 -8.17 -0.37 13.60
N LEU A 79 -8.48 0.63 12.78
CA LEU A 79 -8.46 0.48 11.32
C LEU A 79 -7.03 0.28 10.78
N VAL A 80 -6.04 1.00 11.31
CA VAL A 80 -4.62 0.80 10.97
C VAL A 80 -4.15 -0.60 11.36
N ILE A 81 -4.50 -1.07 12.56
CA ILE A 81 -4.18 -2.44 13.00
C ILE A 81 -4.83 -3.47 12.09
N PHE A 82 -6.09 -3.27 11.69
CA PHE A 82 -6.79 -4.15 10.77
C PHE A 82 -6.10 -4.19 9.39
N LEU A 83 -5.72 -3.03 8.84
CA LEU A 83 -5.00 -2.95 7.56
C LEU A 83 -3.63 -3.65 7.64
N LEU A 84 -2.91 -3.51 8.76
CA LEU A 84 -1.65 -4.22 8.99
C LEU A 84 -1.89 -5.73 9.09
N ALA A 85 -2.89 -6.17 9.84
CA ALA A 85 -3.24 -7.59 9.95
C ALA A 85 -3.58 -8.19 8.58
N LEU A 86 -4.26 -7.41 7.73
CA LEU A 86 -4.57 -7.78 6.36
C LEU A 86 -3.28 -7.84 5.51
N GLY A 87 -2.42 -6.81 5.57
CA GLY A 87 -1.14 -6.77 4.84
C GLY A 87 -0.15 -7.86 5.24
N PHE A 88 -0.12 -8.25 6.52
CA PHE A 88 0.67 -9.37 7.03
C PHE A 88 0.01 -10.74 6.84
N ARG A 89 -1.16 -10.81 6.19
CA ARG A 89 -1.92 -12.05 5.96
C ARG A 89 -2.27 -12.81 7.24
N VAL A 90 -2.48 -12.07 8.32
CA VAL A 90 -2.94 -12.63 9.59
C VAL A 90 -4.44 -12.88 9.55
N VAL A 91 -5.18 -12.10 8.75
CA VAL A 91 -6.62 -12.25 8.60
C VAL A 91 -6.91 -13.53 7.79
N PRO A 92 -7.65 -14.51 8.36
CA PRO A 92 -8.03 -15.72 7.63
C PRO A 92 -8.98 -15.37 6.47
N TYR A 93 -9.32 -16.38 5.65
CA TYR A 93 -10.30 -16.28 4.56
C TYR A 93 -9.83 -15.61 3.26
N PHE A 94 -8.54 -15.26 3.18
CA PHE A 94 -7.90 -14.76 1.97
C PHE A 94 -6.86 -15.75 1.49
N GLU A 95 -7.17 -16.44 0.39
CA GLU A 95 -6.28 -17.41 -0.23
C GLU A 95 -5.64 -16.83 -1.49
N PRO A 96 -4.36 -17.15 -1.78
CA PRO A 96 -3.72 -16.73 -3.03
C PRO A 96 -4.37 -17.42 -4.24
N VAL A 97 -4.64 -16.66 -5.30
CA VAL A 97 -5.21 -17.19 -6.56
C VAL A 97 -4.19 -17.09 -7.68
N THR A 98 -3.85 -18.23 -8.30
CA THR A 98 -2.93 -18.27 -9.45
C THR A 98 -3.53 -17.51 -10.64
N LEU A 99 -2.83 -16.49 -11.13
CA LEU A 99 -3.30 -15.65 -12.25
C LEU A 99 -2.62 -15.97 -13.58
N LEU A 100 -1.39 -16.45 -13.54
CA LEU A 100 -0.64 -16.85 -14.74
C LEU A 100 -0.16 -18.29 -14.58
N PRO A 101 -0.13 -19.07 -15.67
CA PRO A 101 0.50 -20.38 -15.67
C PRO A 101 1.96 -20.26 -15.19
N PRO A 102 2.45 -21.21 -14.38
CA PRO A 102 3.84 -21.23 -13.95
C PRO A 102 4.79 -21.36 -15.17
N LEU A 103 5.79 -20.48 -15.29
CA LEU A 103 6.94 -20.68 -16.21
C LEU A 103 8.11 -21.40 -15.54
N ALA A 104 8.17 -21.31 -14.22
CA ALA A 104 9.09 -22.02 -13.34
C ALA A 104 8.24 -22.69 -12.24
N THR A 105 8.86 -23.51 -11.40
CA THR A 105 8.20 -24.33 -10.36
C THR A 105 7.28 -23.56 -9.39
N GLU A 106 7.28 -22.22 -9.42
CA GLU A 106 6.44 -21.37 -8.59
C GLU A 106 5.36 -20.63 -9.43
N PRO A 107 4.06 -20.85 -9.17
CA PRO A 107 2.98 -20.13 -9.84
C PRO A 107 2.90 -18.66 -9.39
N TYR A 108 2.64 -17.74 -10.33
CA TYR A 108 2.34 -16.35 -9.98
C TYR A 108 0.93 -16.23 -9.40
N ALA A 109 0.85 -16.21 -8.07
CA ALA A 109 -0.39 -16.05 -7.32
C ALA A 109 -0.65 -14.59 -6.93
N PHE A 110 -1.86 -14.12 -7.20
CA PHE A 110 -2.37 -12.87 -6.65
C PHE A 110 -2.84 -13.11 -5.22
N GLN A 111 -2.46 -12.17 -4.37
CA GLN A 111 -2.72 -12.22 -2.94
C GLN A 111 -4.02 -11.46 -2.70
N SER A 112 -5.11 -12.21 -2.46
CA SER A 112 -6.48 -11.73 -2.55
C SER A 112 -6.78 -10.57 -1.59
N GLU A 113 -6.10 -10.52 -0.45
CA GLU A 113 -6.20 -9.47 0.55
C GLU A 113 -5.75 -8.09 0.03
N LYS A 114 -4.84 -8.06 -0.97
CA LYS A 114 -4.38 -6.81 -1.58
C LYS A 114 -5.47 -6.05 -2.32
N LEU A 115 -6.51 -6.75 -2.81
CA LEU A 115 -7.65 -6.10 -3.43
C LEU A 115 -8.44 -5.25 -2.42
N LEU A 116 -8.57 -5.74 -1.19
CA LEU A 116 -9.25 -4.99 -0.12
C LEU A 116 -8.42 -3.82 0.37
N LEU A 117 -7.12 -4.02 0.53
CA LEU A 117 -6.21 -2.92 0.85
C LEU A 117 -6.30 -1.82 -0.22
N MET A 118 -6.36 -2.19 -1.51
CA MET A 118 -6.56 -1.28 -2.64
C MET A 118 -7.89 -0.50 -2.56
N LEU A 119 -8.95 -1.09 -2.00
CA LEU A 119 -10.24 -0.41 -1.85
C LEU A 119 -10.33 0.45 -0.59
N LEU A 120 -9.60 0.10 0.48
CA LEU A 120 -9.68 0.76 1.80
C LEU A 120 -8.63 1.85 1.99
N VAL A 121 -7.37 1.61 1.61
CA VAL A 121 -6.25 2.54 1.85
C VAL A 121 -6.42 3.86 1.09
N PRO A 122 -6.70 3.88 -0.23
CA PRO A 122 -6.74 5.13 -0.97
C PRO A 122 -7.79 6.15 -0.48
N PRO A 123 -9.05 5.76 -0.20
CA PRO A 123 -10.00 6.72 0.35
C PRO A 123 -9.60 7.20 1.75
N MET A 124 -8.91 6.36 2.56
CA MET A 124 -8.41 6.77 3.87
C MET A 124 -7.29 7.79 3.81
N VAL A 125 -6.36 7.69 2.85
CA VAL A 125 -5.33 8.72 2.63
C VAL A 125 -5.96 10.07 2.34
N LEU A 126 -7.07 10.08 1.61
CA LEU A 126 -7.81 11.29 1.27
C LEU A 126 -8.72 11.78 2.41
N MET A 127 -8.84 11.04 3.52
CA MET A 127 -9.54 11.52 4.71
C MET A 127 -8.57 12.37 5.53
N PRO A 128 -8.81 13.68 5.68
CA PRO A 128 -7.92 14.52 6.46
C PRO A 128 -7.97 14.11 7.95
N TRP A 129 -6.87 13.50 8.44
CA TRP A 129 -6.66 13.23 9.87
C TRP A 129 -6.72 14.50 10.72
N SER A 130 -6.30 15.63 10.13
CA SER A 130 -6.46 16.97 10.68
C SER A 130 -6.39 17.98 9.54
N GLN A 131 -7.14 19.08 9.65
CA GLN A 131 -7.14 20.20 8.68
C GLN A 131 -5.78 20.95 8.59
N GLN A 132 -4.68 20.43 9.15
CA GLN A 132 -3.45 21.19 9.39
C GLN A 132 -2.24 20.78 8.56
N SER A 133 -2.39 19.88 7.59
CA SER A 133 -1.30 19.60 6.66
C SER A 133 -1.64 20.11 5.26
N GLU A 134 -1.78 21.43 5.12
CA GLU A 134 -1.40 22.13 3.89
C GLU A 134 0.14 22.22 3.77
N ALA A 135 0.86 21.17 4.19
CA ALA A 135 2.17 20.93 3.61
C ALA A 135 1.88 20.51 2.16
N ARG A 136 1.65 21.50 1.29
CA ARG A 136 1.88 21.33 -0.13
C ARG A 136 3.21 20.61 -0.22
N PHE A 137 3.22 19.44 -0.86
CA PHE A 137 4.45 18.94 -1.44
C PHE A 137 4.97 20.11 -2.27
N GLU A 138 5.96 20.80 -1.72
CA GLU A 138 6.65 21.88 -2.40
C GLU A 138 7.02 21.32 -3.78
N ASP A 139 6.80 22.10 -4.85
CA ASP A 139 7.01 21.71 -6.24
C ASP A 139 8.49 21.37 -6.44
N ARG A 140 8.93 20.21 -5.93
CA ARG A 140 10.23 19.66 -6.23
C ARG A 140 10.14 19.30 -7.70
N PRO A 141 11.04 19.83 -8.54
CA PRO A 141 10.99 19.55 -9.96
C PRO A 141 11.01 18.04 -10.15
N LEU A 142 10.13 17.52 -11.01
CA LEU A 142 10.00 16.09 -11.34
C LEU A 142 11.36 15.40 -11.55
N LEU A 143 12.34 16.15 -12.07
CA LEU A 143 13.71 15.73 -12.24
C LEU A 143 14.42 15.39 -10.93
N VAL A 144 14.31 16.22 -9.89
CA VAL A 144 14.96 15.97 -8.58
C VAL A 144 14.34 14.76 -7.90
N SER A 145 13.01 14.65 -7.89
CA SER A 145 12.32 13.47 -7.36
C SER A 145 12.67 12.21 -8.16
N GLY A 146 12.72 12.30 -9.49
CA GLY A 146 13.14 11.20 -10.35
C GLY A 146 14.59 10.76 -10.12
N LEU A 147 15.49 11.70 -9.86
CA LEU A 147 16.90 11.42 -9.60
C LEU A 147 17.11 10.80 -8.21
N ILE A 148 16.37 11.25 -7.20
CA ILE A 148 16.35 10.63 -5.86
C ILE A 148 15.85 9.19 -5.96
N ILE A 149 14.72 8.97 -6.63
CA ILE A 149 14.17 7.62 -6.84
C ILE A 149 15.18 6.73 -7.57
N LEU A 150 15.82 7.24 -8.64
CA LEU A 150 16.82 6.48 -9.39
C LEU A 150 18.04 6.11 -8.54
N VAL A 151 18.58 7.07 -7.78
CA VAL A 151 19.75 6.85 -6.91
C VAL A 151 19.40 5.88 -5.79
N LEU A 152 18.27 6.04 -5.11
CA LEU A 152 17.83 5.14 -4.05
C LEU A 152 17.54 3.75 -4.58
N THR A 153 16.86 3.63 -5.74
CA THR A 153 16.61 2.34 -6.39
C THR A 153 17.93 1.67 -6.76
N GLY A 154 18.88 2.41 -7.36
CA GLY A 154 20.20 1.90 -7.72
C GLY A 154 21.02 1.46 -6.50
N LEU A 155 20.97 2.24 -5.41
CA LEU A 155 21.64 1.92 -4.15
C LEU A 155 21.05 0.65 -3.51
N ILE A 156 19.72 0.56 -3.41
CA ILE A 156 19.03 -0.61 -2.88
C ILE A 156 19.32 -1.84 -3.74
N MET A 157 19.28 -1.70 -5.07
CA MET A 157 19.61 -2.78 -5.99
C MET A 157 21.06 -3.26 -5.80
N GLY A 158 22.00 -2.33 -5.69
CA GLY A 158 23.42 -2.62 -5.44
C GLY A 158 23.64 -3.32 -4.11
N LEU A 159 22.94 -2.89 -3.05
CA LEU A 159 23.00 -3.53 -1.74
C LEU A 159 22.37 -4.93 -1.75
N VAL A 160 21.24 -5.14 -2.43
CA VAL A 160 20.66 -6.48 -2.61
C VAL A 160 21.65 -7.39 -3.35
N MET A 161 22.30 -6.92 -4.41
CA MET A 161 23.29 -7.70 -5.14
C MET A 161 24.56 -7.98 -4.32
N ALA A 162 24.93 -7.10 -3.39
CA ALA A 162 26.12 -7.24 -2.56
C ALA A 162 25.90 -8.12 -1.31
N PHE A 163 24.69 -8.12 -0.76
CA PHE A 163 24.38 -8.77 0.53
C PHE A 163 23.47 -9.99 0.41
N SER A 164 22.96 -10.32 -0.78
CA SER A 164 22.18 -11.53 -0.99
C SER A 164 22.93 -12.49 -1.92
N ASP A 165 23.10 -13.74 -1.48
CA ASP A 165 23.57 -14.85 -2.33
C ASP A 165 22.56 -15.18 -3.44
N THR A 166 21.36 -14.61 -3.34
CA THR A 166 20.35 -14.64 -4.37
C THR A 166 20.68 -13.59 -5.43
N THR A 167 21.09 -14.03 -6.62
CA THR A 167 20.94 -13.16 -7.80
C THR A 167 19.52 -12.56 -7.78
N PRO A 168 19.35 -11.23 -7.93
CA PRO A 168 18.03 -10.66 -8.11
C PRO A 168 17.39 -11.48 -9.19
N GLY A 169 16.27 -12.13 -8.86
CA GLY A 169 15.56 -13.00 -9.78
C GLY A 169 14.91 -12.15 -10.85
N PHE A 170 15.69 -11.38 -11.61
CA PHE A 170 15.33 -10.89 -12.93
C PHE A 170 15.00 -12.14 -13.69
N PRO A 171 13.71 -12.41 -13.83
CA PRO A 171 13.36 -13.68 -14.37
C PRO A 171 13.83 -13.63 -15.81
N ARG A 172 14.57 -14.64 -16.29
CA ARG A 172 14.71 -14.89 -17.73
C ARG A 172 13.36 -15.34 -18.33
N GLN A 173 12.26 -14.77 -17.84
CA GLN A 173 10.90 -15.08 -18.22
C GLN A 173 10.53 -14.28 -19.46
N ALA A 174 9.48 -14.75 -20.13
CA ALA A 174 8.89 -14.03 -21.24
C ALA A 174 8.52 -12.58 -20.84
N PRO A 175 8.65 -11.59 -21.74
CA PRO A 175 8.38 -10.18 -21.46
C PRO A 175 7.04 -9.89 -20.76
N ILE A 176 6.01 -10.71 -21.04
CA ILE A 176 4.69 -10.58 -20.43
C ILE A 176 4.68 -10.86 -18.93
N HIS A 177 5.52 -11.79 -18.44
CA HIS A 177 5.62 -12.10 -17.00
C HIS A 177 6.38 -11.00 -16.26
N LEU A 178 7.45 -10.49 -16.87
CA LEU A 178 8.17 -9.34 -16.33
C LEU A 178 7.25 -8.12 -16.22
N PHE A 179 6.50 -7.82 -17.28
CA PHE A 179 5.51 -6.75 -17.26
C PHE A 179 4.48 -6.96 -16.14
N TYR A 180 3.92 -8.17 -16.04
CA TYR A 180 2.93 -8.48 -15.00
C TYR A 180 3.51 -8.32 -13.59
N MET A 181 4.70 -8.87 -13.33
CA MET A 181 5.37 -8.77 -12.03
C MET A 181 5.62 -7.32 -11.63
N LEU A 182 6.12 -6.51 -12.58
CA LEU A 182 6.36 -5.08 -12.35
C LEU A 182 5.06 -4.32 -12.10
N ALA A 183 4.04 -4.51 -12.94
CA ALA A 183 2.76 -3.84 -12.81
C ALA A 183 2.05 -4.22 -11.50
N TYR A 184 2.08 -5.51 -11.13
CA TYR A 184 1.52 -6.01 -9.89
C TYR A 184 2.23 -5.41 -8.67
N ASN A 185 3.56 -5.48 -8.62
CA ASN A 185 4.31 -4.95 -7.48
C ASN A 185 4.18 -3.44 -7.38
N LEU A 186 4.23 -2.72 -8.50
CA LEU A 186 4.03 -1.27 -8.51
C LEU A 186 2.66 -0.91 -7.92
N LEU A 187 1.59 -1.53 -8.41
CA LEU A 187 0.22 -1.13 -8.09
C LEU A 187 -0.26 -1.64 -6.73
N PHE A 188 0.00 -2.91 -6.43
CA PHE A 188 -0.56 -3.61 -5.26
C PHE A 188 0.45 -3.81 -4.13
N THR A 189 1.70 -3.40 -4.29
CA THR A 189 2.71 -3.40 -3.22
C THR A 189 3.20 -1.97 -3.01
N CYS A 190 3.97 -1.40 -3.94
CA CYS A 190 4.67 -0.14 -3.75
C CYS A 190 3.72 1.05 -3.56
N VAL A 191 2.78 1.27 -4.48
CA VAL A 191 1.83 2.40 -4.37
C VAL A 191 0.96 2.26 -3.13
N LEU A 192 0.58 1.03 -2.77
CA LEU A 192 -0.25 0.76 -1.62
C LEU A 192 0.49 0.99 -0.29
N GLU A 193 1.73 0.50 -0.19
CA GLU A 193 2.61 0.74 0.95
C GLU A 193 2.94 2.22 1.09
N GLU A 194 3.31 2.89 0.00
CA GLU A 194 3.61 4.33 0.02
C GLU A 194 2.38 5.13 0.47
N ALA A 195 1.20 4.81 -0.06
CA ALA A 195 -0.06 5.43 0.37
C ALA A 195 -0.35 5.18 1.85
N PHE A 196 -0.14 3.97 2.34
CA PHE A 196 -0.37 3.64 3.75
C PHE A 196 0.64 4.35 4.66
N PHE A 197 1.94 4.22 4.42
CA PHE A 197 2.97 4.79 5.29
C PHE A 197 3.06 6.31 5.17
N ARG A 198 2.99 6.90 3.97
CA ARG A 198 3.07 8.37 3.79
C ARG A 198 1.75 9.08 3.91
N GLY A 199 0.67 8.44 3.50
CA GLY A 199 -0.65 9.03 3.54
C GLY A 199 -1.33 8.91 4.90
N ILE A 200 -1.01 7.85 5.68
CA ILE A 200 -1.69 7.57 6.96
C ILE A 200 -0.72 7.61 8.13
N VAL A 201 0.31 6.76 8.14
CA VAL A 201 1.18 6.57 9.32
C VAL A 201 2.03 7.80 9.63
N GLN A 202 2.76 8.33 8.64
CA GLN A 202 3.68 9.46 8.81
C GLN A 202 2.95 10.75 9.24
N PRO A 203 1.84 11.18 8.59
CA PRO A 203 1.13 12.39 9.01
C PRO A 203 0.55 12.26 10.43
N ALA A 204 0.06 11.07 10.81
CA ALA A 204 -0.42 10.80 12.15
C ALA A 204 0.70 10.95 13.19
N LEU A 205 1.89 10.40 12.92
CA LEU A 205 3.07 10.52 13.79
C LEU A 205 3.56 11.97 13.90
N ILE A 206 3.67 12.70 12.79
CA ILE A 206 4.06 14.12 12.79
C ILE A 206 3.07 14.92 13.64
N THR A 207 1.77 14.72 13.44
CA THR A 207 0.73 15.41 14.23
C THR A 207 0.82 15.06 15.72
N ALA A 208 1.10 13.80 16.06
CA ALA A 208 1.27 13.36 17.43
C ALA A 208 2.52 13.99 18.09
N PHE A 209 3.64 14.07 17.37
CA PHE A 209 4.87 14.70 17.86
C PHE A 209 4.77 16.21 17.96
N ALA A 210 4.06 16.88 17.04
CA ALA A 210 3.89 18.33 17.06
C ALA A 210 3.29 18.82 18.37
N LYS A 211 2.37 18.05 18.96
CA LYS A 211 1.77 18.32 20.28
C LYS A 211 2.75 18.28 21.45
N ARG A 212 3.91 17.64 21.29
CA ARG A 212 4.89 17.42 22.36
C ARG A 212 6.17 18.24 22.18
N VAL A 213 6.67 18.36 20.95
CA VAL A 213 8.01 18.91 20.67
C VAL A 213 8.02 20.10 19.71
N GLY A 214 6.85 20.57 19.28
CA GLY A 214 6.70 21.65 18.28
C GLY A 214 6.93 21.18 16.84
N SER A 215 6.41 21.95 15.88
CA SER A 215 6.27 21.54 14.47
C SER A 215 7.60 21.23 13.77
N GLY A 216 8.68 21.96 14.09
CA GLY A 216 9.98 21.77 13.42
C GLY A 216 10.62 20.41 13.71
N LYS A 217 10.62 19.97 14.97
CA LYS A 217 11.18 18.64 15.36
C LYS A 217 10.21 17.50 15.05
N ALA A 218 8.91 17.79 15.00
CA ALA A 218 7.88 16.78 14.75
C ALA A 218 8.00 16.13 13.37
N ALA A 219 8.37 16.90 12.34
CA ALA A 219 8.59 16.37 10.99
C ALA A 219 9.71 15.32 10.96
N VAL A 220 10.88 15.66 11.52
CA VAL A 220 12.04 14.76 11.57
C VAL A 220 11.73 13.49 12.35
N LEU A 221 11.13 13.62 13.55
CA LEU A 221 10.74 12.46 14.36
C LEU A 221 9.67 11.62 13.69
N GLY A 222 8.68 12.25 13.05
CA GLY A 222 7.59 11.56 12.37
C GLY A 222 8.06 10.78 11.16
N ILE A 223 8.91 11.39 10.32
CA ILE A 223 9.56 10.71 9.18
C ILE A 223 10.42 9.55 9.71
N GLY A 224 11.37 9.82 10.60
CA GLY A 224 12.27 8.77 11.10
C GLY A 224 11.54 7.60 11.77
N THR A 225 10.47 7.87 12.52
CA THR A 225 9.66 6.82 13.14
C THR A 225 8.88 6.04 12.09
N ALA A 226 8.29 6.69 11.08
CA ALA A 226 7.61 6.00 9.99
C ALA A 226 8.58 5.13 9.17
N SER A 227 9.79 5.61 8.91
CA SER A 227 10.85 4.85 8.22
C SER A 227 11.25 3.59 8.99
N ILE A 228 11.43 3.71 10.31
CA ILE A 228 11.74 2.55 11.17
C ILE A 228 10.58 1.55 11.14
N LEU A 229 9.33 2.01 11.29
CA LEU A 229 8.15 1.14 11.21
C LEU A 229 8.02 0.44 9.86
N PHE A 230 8.32 1.14 8.76
CA PHE A 230 8.34 0.56 7.42
C PHE A 230 9.40 -0.54 7.31
N GLY A 231 10.61 -0.33 7.84
CA GLY A 231 11.63 -1.39 7.88
C GLY A 231 11.23 -2.59 8.74
N LEU A 232 10.63 -2.34 9.92
CA LEU A 232 10.14 -3.41 10.80
C LEU A 232 9.01 -4.22 10.16
N ALA A 233 8.18 -3.59 9.31
CA ALA A 233 7.17 -4.31 8.54
C ALA A 233 7.77 -5.31 7.53
N HIS A 234 9.07 -5.20 7.24
CA HIS A 234 9.80 -6.08 6.33
C HIS A 234 10.69 -7.09 7.07
N ILE A 235 10.47 -7.30 8.37
CA ILE A 235 11.26 -8.23 9.20
C ILE A 235 11.33 -9.66 8.65
N ALA A 236 10.29 -10.10 7.93
CA ALA A 236 10.28 -11.42 7.28
C ALA A 236 11.37 -11.59 6.21
N GLY A 237 11.89 -10.50 5.63
CA GLY A 237 13.03 -10.53 4.71
C GLY A 237 14.40 -10.48 5.38
N GLY A 238 14.45 -10.49 6.73
CA GLY A 238 15.68 -10.52 7.51
C GLY A 238 16.33 -9.15 7.76
N PRO A 239 17.40 -9.10 8.57
CA PRO A 239 17.97 -7.84 9.07
C PRO A 239 18.47 -6.89 7.97
N ALA A 240 19.09 -7.41 6.91
CA ALA A 240 19.53 -6.60 5.78
C ALA A 240 18.36 -5.91 5.07
N PHE A 241 17.24 -6.62 4.91
CA PHE A 241 16.05 -6.08 4.27
C PHE A 241 15.34 -5.06 5.17
N ILE A 242 15.35 -5.25 6.50
CA ILE A 242 14.87 -4.24 7.46
C ILE A 242 15.64 -2.93 7.28
N ILE A 243 16.97 -2.98 7.23
CA ILE A 243 17.81 -1.78 7.07
C ILE A 243 17.52 -1.10 5.74
N LEU A 244 17.48 -1.87 4.63
CA LEU A 244 17.18 -1.34 3.31
C LEU A 244 15.80 -0.68 3.26
N ALA A 245 14.79 -1.36 3.78
CA ALA A 245 13.44 -0.82 3.86
C ALA A 245 13.42 0.43 4.75
N THR A 246 14.08 0.46 5.91
CA THR A 246 14.16 1.68 6.74
C THR A 246 14.78 2.85 5.98
N ILE A 247 15.84 2.63 5.19
CA ILE A 247 16.45 3.69 4.37
C ILE A 247 15.46 4.15 3.29
N ALA A 248 14.83 3.22 2.56
CA ALA A 248 13.81 3.52 1.56
C ALA A 248 12.62 4.29 2.16
N GLY A 249 12.26 3.96 3.40
CA GLY A 249 11.18 4.59 4.16
C GLY A 249 11.47 6.04 4.57
N VAL A 250 12.64 6.61 4.28
CA VAL A 250 12.88 8.05 4.46
C VAL A 250 12.18 8.88 3.39
N GLY A 251 12.16 8.40 2.14
CA GLY A 251 11.51 9.06 1.00
C GLY A 251 12.33 8.93 -0.27
#